data_AF-A0A7L3XCM2-F1
#
_entry.id   AF-A0A7L3XCM2-F1
#
_cell.length_a   1.000
_cell.length_b   1.000
_cell.length_c   1.000
_cell.angle_alpha   90.00
_cell.angle_beta   90.00
_cell.angle_gamma   90.00
#
_symmetry.space_group_name_H-M   'P 1'
#
loop_
_entity.id
_entity.type
_entity.pdbx_description
1 polymer ?
#
loop_
_entity_poly.entity_id
_entity_poly.type
_entity_poly.pdbx_seq_one_letter_code
_entity_poly.pdbx_strand_id
1 'polypeptide(L)'
;EAVVADWMLEFACHCLCRHFGDGCAAEFRRWRDVAQALINGLSKIPTHQKKTVYLCQLLIRIAKGKNLECRFENDQRISPLESALSFWTLLETEEIKLEKLHEDIRRLIQIQIVAVHMENGYFKEAAEVLERLFTDSESDKPLRVKLATVIKSKDPYVPLLQSFSYNLLISKIKSYIALFMKEDETNFLIQ
;
A
#
# COMPACT_ATOMS: atom_id res chain seq x y z
N GLU A 1 1.73 7.92 -29.93
CA GLU A 1 0.74 8.00 -28.84
C GLU A 1 1.10 7.10 -27.66
N ALA A 2 1.33 5.79 -27.84
CA ALA A 2 1.71 4.88 -26.75
C ALA A 2 2.99 5.30 -25.97
N VAL A 3 4.08 5.66 -26.65
CA VAL A 3 5.33 6.11 -25.99
C VAL A 3 5.14 7.37 -25.14
N VAL A 4 4.25 8.28 -25.58
CA VAL A 4 3.94 9.51 -24.85
C VAL A 4 3.12 9.18 -23.60
N ALA A 5 2.16 8.26 -23.71
CA ALA A 5 1.39 7.77 -22.56
C ALA A 5 2.28 7.10 -21.52
N ASP A 6 3.31 6.38 -21.96
CA ASP A 6 4.26 5.72 -21.08
C ASP A 6 5.04 6.73 -20.22
N TRP A 7 5.63 7.75 -20.87
CA TRP A 7 6.36 8.80 -20.16
C TRP A 7 5.48 9.64 -19.24
N MET A 8 4.21 9.86 -19.63
CA MET A 8 3.25 10.57 -18.78
C MET A 8 2.95 9.81 -17.50
N LEU A 9 2.85 8.48 -17.55
CA LEU A 9 2.59 7.66 -16.37
C LEU A 9 3.81 7.60 -15.44
N GLU A 10 5.01 7.44 -15.99
CA GLU A 10 6.26 7.49 -15.22
C GLU A 10 6.43 8.84 -14.52
N PHE A 11 6.20 9.94 -15.24
CA PHE A 11 6.26 11.28 -14.67
C PHE A 11 5.19 11.50 -13.59
N ALA A 12 3.97 11.03 -13.82
CA ALA A 12 2.91 11.11 -12.82
C ALA A 12 3.28 10.32 -11.56
N CYS A 13 3.83 9.10 -11.70
CA CYS A 13 4.32 8.29 -10.59
C CYS A 13 5.43 9.00 -9.81
N HIS A 14 6.40 9.61 -10.52
CA HIS A 14 7.47 10.39 -9.92
C HIS A 14 6.92 11.52 -9.03
N CYS A 15 5.97 12.30 -9.55
CA CYS A 15 5.34 13.37 -8.79
C CYS A 15 4.54 12.84 -7.59
N LEU A 16 3.80 11.73 -7.77
CA LEU A 16 3.02 11.09 -6.72
C LEU A 16 3.90 10.65 -5.54
N CYS A 17 5.00 9.99 -5.85
CA CYS A 17 6.01 9.53 -4.89
C CYS A 17 6.68 10.70 -4.16
N ARG A 18 7.09 11.75 -4.88
CA ARG A 18 7.68 12.95 -4.30
C ARG A 18 6.72 13.59 -3.29
N HIS A 19 5.49 13.87 -3.71
CA HIS A 19 4.53 14.55 -2.84
C HIS A 19 4.03 13.68 -1.68
N PHE A 20 4.04 12.35 -1.84
CA PHE A 20 3.84 11.42 -0.73
C PHE A 20 5.00 11.49 0.28
N GLY A 21 6.24 11.53 -0.21
CA GLY A 21 7.46 11.71 0.58
C GLY A 21 7.45 13.01 1.39
N ASP A 22 7.07 14.11 0.74
CA ASP A 22 7.02 15.46 1.32
C ASP A 22 5.80 15.67 2.25
N GLY A 23 4.81 14.77 2.21
CA GLY A 23 3.55 14.94 2.93
C GLY A 23 2.66 16.06 2.37
N CYS A 24 2.88 16.48 1.13
CA CYS A 24 2.13 17.55 0.48
C CYS A 24 0.77 17.04 -0.03
N ALA A 25 -0.25 17.01 0.85
CA ALA A 25 -1.53 16.38 0.55
C ALA A 25 -2.30 16.99 -0.63
N ALA A 26 -2.16 18.29 -0.89
CA ALA A 26 -2.83 18.96 -2.00
C ALA A 26 -2.24 18.51 -3.36
N GLU A 27 -0.92 18.56 -3.49
CA GLU A 27 -0.22 18.12 -4.69
C GLU A 27 -0.35 16.61 -4.91
N PHE A 28 -0.27 15.83 -3.84
CA PHE A 28 -0.53 14.39 -3.92
C PHE A 28 -1.90 14.08 -4.50
N ARG A 29 -2.96 14.80 -4.08
CA ARG A 29 -4.31 14.62 -4.64
C ARG A 29 -4.37 14.95 -6.13
N ARG A 30 -3.74 16.05 -6.56
CA ARG A 30 -3.69 16.45 -7.97
C ARG A 30 -3.04 15.37 -8.83
N TRP A 31 -1.87 14.88 -8.40
CA TRP A 31 -1.14 13.86 -9.13
C TRP A 31 -1.78 12.48 -9.07
N ARG A 32 -2.46 12.14 -7.97
CA ARG A 32 -3.34 10.96 -7.90
C ARG A 32 -4.38 10.98 -9.03
N ASP A 33 -5.06 12.10 -9.22
CA ASP A 33 -6.15 12.18 -10.21
C ASP A 33 -5.61 11.99 -11.64
N VAL A 34 -4.44 12.56 -11.93
CA VAL A 34 -3.72 12.34 -13.19
C VAL A 34 -3.30 10.88 -13.36
N ALA A 35 -2.62 10.29 -12.37
CA ALA A 35 -2.16 8.90 -12.44
C ALA A 35 -3.33 7.92 -12.59
N GLN A 36 -4.44 8.16 -11.88
CA GLN A 36 -5.63 7.31 -11.98
C GLN A 36 -6.27 7.41 -13.37
N ALA A 37 -6.35 8.60 -13.96
CA ALA A 37 -6.86 8.78 -15.32
C ALA A 37 -6.00 8.05 -16.35
N LEU A 38 -4.67 8.14 -16.24
CA LEU A 38 -3.73 7.43 -17.11
C LEU A 38 -3.87 5.91 -16.98
N ILE A 39 -3.90 5.39 -15.75
CA ILE A 39 -4.03 3.95 -15.48
C ILE A 39 -5.38 3.41 -15.98
N ASN A 40 -6.47 4.14 -15.77
CA ASN A 40 -7.80 3.74 -16.24
C ASN A 40 -7.91 3.76 -17.78
N GLY A 41 -7.05 4.53 -18.47
CA GLY A 41 -6.96 4.56 -19.92
C GLY A 41 -6.23 3.35 -20.52
N LEU A 42 -5.52 2.55 -19.71
CA LEU A 42 -4.82 1.37 -20.18
C LEU A 42 -5.81 0.22 -20.39
N SER A 43 -5.86 -0.33 -21.62
CA SER A 43 -6.62 -1.56 -21.90
C SER A 43 -5.98 -2.79 -21.25
N LYS A 44 -4.66 -2.77 -21.07
CA LYS A 44 -3.85 -3.75 -20.35
C LYS A 44 -2.59 -3.07 -19.83
N ILE A 45 -2.15 -3.43 -18.62
CA ILE A 45 -0.88 -2.93 -18.06
C ILE A 45 0.30 -3.58 -18.81
N PRO A 46 1.15 -2.79 -19.50
CA PRO A 46 2.38 -3.30 -20.10
C PRO A 46 3.35 -3.85 -19.05
N THR A 47 4.11 -4.90 -19.39
CA THR A 47 5.03 -5.55 -18.45
C THR A 47 6.03 -4.57 -17.82
N HIS A 48 6.60 -3.66 -18.61
CA HIS A 48 7.57 -2.67 -18.11
C HIS A 48 6.96 -1.63 -17.16
N GLN A 49 5.64 -1.40 -17.24
CA GLN A 49 4.95 -0.41 -16.41
C GLN A 49 4.33 -0.98 -15.14
N LYS A 50 4.33 -2.31 -14.98
CA LYS A 50 3.67 -2.96 -13.83
C LYS A 50 4.11 -2.36 -12.50
N LYS A 51 5.42 -2.22 -12.27
CA LYS A 51 5.95 -1.62 -11.04
C LYS A 51 5.39 -0.21 -10.83
N THR A 52 5.43 0.64 -11.84
CA THR A 52 4.92 2.02 -11.82
C THR A 52 3.42 2.06 -11.49
N VAL A 53 2.61 1.24 -12.15
CA VAL A 53 1.17 1.15 -11.89
C VAL A 53 0.90 0.66 -10.47
N TYR A 54 1.55 -0.43 -10.04
CA TYR A 54 1.33 -1.00 -8.73
C TYR A 54 1.76 -0.05 -7.60
N LEU A 55 2.88 0.66 -7.77
CA LEU A 55 3.30 1.69 -6.82
C LEU A 55 2.31 2.85 -6.74
N CYS A 56 1.84 3.37 -7.88
CA CYS A 56 0.79 4.39 -7.87
C CYS A 56 -0.45 3.91 -7.11
N GLN A 57 -0.95 2.71 -7.45
CA GLN A 57 -2.15 2.15 -6.83
C GLN A 57 -1.96 1.91 -5.32
N LEU A 58 -0.78 1.45 -4.88
CA LEU A 58 -0.41 1.32 -3.47
C LEU A 58 -0.48 2.67 -2.76
N LEU A 59 0.24 3.69 -3.24
CA LEU A 59 0.33 4.99 -2.56
C LEU A 59 -1.02 5.67 -2.43
N ILE A 60 -1.87 5.57 -3.45
CA ILE A 60 -3.23 6.13 -3.43
C ILE A 60 -4.07 5.49 -2.33
N ARG A 61 -3.98 4.17 -2.17
CA ARG A 61 -4.71 3.40 -1.15
C ARG A 61 -4.17 3.63 0.24
N ILE A 62 -2.85 3.69 0.40
CA ILE A 62 -2.20 4.06 1.66
C ILE A 62 -2.62 5.48 2.06
N ALA A 63 -2.61 6.47 1.17
CA ALA A 63 -3.08 7.81 1.50
C ALA A 63 -4.55 7.88 1.98
N LYS A 64 -5.37 6.87 1.63
CA LYS A 64 -6.75 6.70 2.08
C LYS A 64 -6.93 5.61 3.14
N GLY A 65 -5.85 5.02 3.64
CA GLY A 65 -5.86 3.80 4.45
C GLY A 65 -6.70 3.87 5.72
N LYS A 66 -6.79 5.04 6.35
CA LYS A 66 -7.60 5.27 7.54
C LYS A 66 -9.08 5.55 7.27
N ASN A 67 -9.46 5.82 6.03
CA ASN A 67 -10.84 6.12 5.66
C ASN A 67 -11.57 4.84 5.24
N LEU A 68 -12.21 4.18 6.21
CA LEU A 68 -12.96 2.95 6.00
C LEU A 68 -14.27 3.12 5.21
N GLU A 69 -14.65 4.34 4.82
CA GLU A 69 -15.75 4.58 3.87
C GLU A 69 -15.28 4.58 2.41
N CYS A 70 -13.96 4.67 2.18
CA CYS A 70 -13.40 4.66 0.84
C CYS A 70 -13.39 3.25 0.25
N ARG A 71 -13.76 3.14 -1.03
CA ARG A 71 -13.90 1.86 -1.75
C ARG A 71 -13.06 1.92 -3.02
N PHE A 72 -12.17 0.94 -3.19
CA PHE A 72 -11.34 0.78 -4.38
C PHE A 72 -11.71 -0.46 -5.19
N GLU A 73 -12.28 -1.46 -4.54
CA GLU A 73 -12.64 -2.74 -5.13
C GLU A 73 -14.16 -2.85 -5.33
N ASN A 74 -14.58 -3.75 -6.22
CA ASN A 74 -15.99 -4.07 -6.42
C ASN A 74 -16.60 -4.70 -5.16
N ASP A 75 -15.84 -5.56 -4.48
CA ASP A 75 -16.22 -6.07 -3.17
C ASP A 75 -16.12 -4.96 -2.13
N GLN A 76 -17.29 -4.50 -1.68
CA GLN A 76 -17.41 -3.39 -0.73
C GLN A 76 -16.86 -3.70 0.67
N ARG A 77 -16.54 -4.96 0.95
CA ARG A 77 -15.92 -5.39 2.23
C ARG A 77 -14.43 -5.10 2.27
N ILE A 78 -13.80 -4.90 1.12
CA ILE A 78 -12.36 -4.69 1.03
C ILE A 78 -12.04 -3.23 1.36
N SER A 79 -11.37 -3.05 2.50
CA SER A 79 -10.89 -1.74 2.93
C SER A 79 -9.75 -1.22 2.02
N PRO A 80 -9.46 0.09 2.05
CA PRO A 80 -8.33 0.65 1.32
C PRO A 80 -6.99 -0.03 1.64
N LEU A 81 -6.75 -0.45 2.89
CA LEU A 81 -5.51 -1.11 3.26
C LEU A 81 -5.45 -2.60 2.83
N GLU A 82 -6.57 -3.32 2.84
CA GLU A 82 -6.62 -4.68 2.23
C GLU A 82 -6.31 -4.60 0.73
N SER A 83 -6.88 -3.60 0.06
CA SER A 83 -6.57 -3.32 -1.34
C SER A 83 -5.11 -2.85 -1.52
N ALA A 84 -4.54 -2.09 -0.58
CA ALA A 84 -3.11 -1.72 -0.63
C ALA A 84 -2.21 -2.95 -0.52
N LEU A 85 -2.58 -3.91 0.32
CA LEU A 85 -1.83 -5.16 0.49
C LEU A 85 -1.76 -5.97 -0.80
N SER A 86 -2.83 -6.02 -1.60
CA SER A 86 -2.79 -6.74 -2.88
C SER A 86 -1.78 -6.12 -3.86
N PHE A 87 -1.74 -4.79 -3.97
CA PHE A 87 -0.74 -4.10 -4.78
C PHE A 87 0.69 -4.23 -4.22
N TRP A 88 0.83 -4.31 -2.89
CA TRP A 88 2.13 -4.61 -2.29
C TRP A 88 2.62 -6.01 -2.68
N THR A 89 1.77 -7.02 -2.58
CA THR A 89 2.10 -8.39 -3.01
C THR A 89 2.50 -8.43 -4.49
N LEU A 90 1.81 -7.68 -5.35
CA LEU A 90 2.17 -7.57 -6.77
C LEU A 90 3.56 -6.92 -6.97
N LEU A 91 3.89 -5.88 -6.22
CA LEU A 91 5.23 -5.26 -6.26
C LEU A 91 6.33 -6.24 -5.83
N GLU A 92 6.09 -7.01 -4.78
CA GLU A 92 7.03 -8.03 -4.30
C GLU A 92 7.30 -9.10 -5.38
N THR A 93 6.29 -9.45 -6.20
CA THR A 93 6.52 -10.40 -7.30
C THR A 93 7.39 -9.84 -8.44
N GLU A 94 7.48 -8.51 -8.57
CA GLU A 94 8.29 -7.85 -9.59
C GLU A 94 9.72 -7.54 -9.08
N GLU A 95 10.05 -7.87 -7.83
CA GLU A 95 11.31 -7.50 -7.18
C GLU A 95 11.92 -8.60 -6.30
N ILE A 96 13.16 -8.99 -6.58
CA ILE A 96 13.85 -10.08 -5.85
C ILE A 96 14.78 -9.55 -4.73
N LYS A 97 15.11 -8.24 -4.70
CA LYS A 97 16.26 -7.71 -3.92
C LYS A 97 15.96 -7.11 -2.55
N LEU A 98 14.71 -6.99 -2.12
CA LEU A 98 14.33 -6.19 -0.94
C LEU A 98 13.59 -6.99 0.15
N GLU A 99 13.86 -8.29 0.28
CA GLU A 99 13.13 -9.25 1.13
C GLU A 99 12.77 -8.72 2.52
N LYS A 100 13.72 -8.12 3.25
CA LYS A 100 13.46 -7.59 4.59
C LYS A 100 12.55 -6.35 4.59
N LEU A 101 12.75 -5.42 3.66
CA LEU A 101 11.92 -4.22 3.57
C LEU A 101 10.51 -4.58 3.07
N HIS A 102 10.43 -5.54 2.14
CA HIS A 102 9.20 -6.18 1.68
C HIS A 102 8.41 -6.78 2.83
N GLU A 103 9.04 -7.66 3.62
CA GLU A 103 8.42 -8.27 4.79
C GLU A 103 7.97 -7.22 5.83
N ASP A 104 8.83 -6.24 6.14
CA ASP A 104 8.52 -5.17 7.09
C ASP A 104 7.26 -4.40 6.67
N ILE A 105 7.17 -3.97 5.40
CA ILE A 105 6.03 -3.22 4.88
C ILE A 105 4.78 -4.10 4.82
N ARG A 106 4.88 -5.34 4.32
CA ARG A 106 3.76 -6.29 4.28
C ARG A 106 3.15 -6.47 5.66
N ARG A 107 4.00 -6.74 6.66
CA ARG A 107 3.60 -6.91 8.05
C ARG A 107 2.97 -5.65 8.63
N LEU A 108 3.53 -4.48 8.33
CA LEU A 108 2.97 -3.20 8.77
C LEU A 108 1.60 -2.94 8.15
N ILE A 109 1.40 -3.25 6.86
CA ILE A 109 0.08 -3.14 6.22
C ILE A 109 -0.91 -4.08 6.90
N GLN A 110 -0.56 -5.36 7.07
CA GLN A 110 -1.43 -6.35 7.75
C GLN A 110 -1.84 -5.91 9.17
N ILE A 111 -0.89 -5.41 9.96
CA ILE A 111 -1.17 -4.89 11.31
C ILE A 111 -2.08 -3.67 11.23
N GLN A 112 -1.82 -2.73 10.31
CA GLN A 112 -2.60 -1.50 10.19
C GLN A 112 -4.01 -1.73 9.66
N ILE A 113 -4.24 -2.78 8.85
CA ILE A 113 -5.58 -3.20 8.46
C ILE A 113 -6.43 -3.48 9.71
N VAL A 114 -5.90 -4.25 10.67
CA VAL A 114 -6.59 -4.52 11.93
C VAL A 114 -6.66 -3.27 12.81
N ALA A 115 -5.54 -2.55 12.95
CA ALA A 115 -5.46 -1.37 13.82
C ALA A 115 -6.50 -0.30 13.46
N VAL A 116 -6.69 0.00 12.17
CA VAL A 116 -7.66 1.02 11.74
C VAL A 116 -9.09 0.62 12.08
N HIS A 117 -9.46 -0.65 11.94
CA HIS A 117 -10.79 -1.12 12.37
C HIS A 117 -10.94 -1.02 13.90
N MET A 118 -9.91 -1.41 14.65
CA MET A 118 -9.88 -1.30 16.12
C MET A 118 -10.00 0.16 16.59
N GLU A 119 -9.27 1.10 15.98
CA GLU A 119 -9.30 2.54 16.28
C GLU A 119 -10.70 3.15 16.04
N ASN A 120 -11.48 2.61 15.10
CA ASN A 120 -12.85 3.04 14.80
C ASN A 120 -13.92 2.29 15.61
N GLY A 121 -13.53 1.35 16.49
CA GLY A 121 -14.46 0.53 17.28
C GLY A 121 -15.15 -0.58 16.49
N TYR A 122 -14.71 -0.87 15.26
CA TYR A 122 -15.25 -1.91 14.38
C TYR A 122 -14.64 -3.27 14.69
N PHE A 123 -14.85 -3.77 15.90
CA PHE A 123 -14.19 -4.98 16.41
C PHE A 123 -14.63 -6.25 15.67
N LYS A 124 -15.89 -6.30 15.23
CA LYS A 124 -16.42 -7.46 14.51
C LYS A 124 -15.79 -7.54 13.12
N GLU A 125 -15.76 -6.41 12.44
CA GLU A 125 -15.13 -6.22 11.13
C GLU A 125 -13.63 -6.52 11.22
N ALA A 126 -12.95 -6.07 12.28
CA ALA A 126 -11.55 -6.41 12.53
C ALA A 126 -11.32 -7.94 12.61
N ALA A 127 -12.22 -8.69 13.24
CA ALA A 127 -12.16 -10.15 13.28
C ALA A 127 -12.42 -10.78 11.90
N GLU A 128 -13.42 -10.30 11.17
CA GLU A 128 -13.72 -10.79 9.82
C GLU A 128 -12.56 -10.53 8.85
N VAL A 129 -11.93 -9.36 8.94
CA VAL A 129 -10.76 -9.00 8.13
C VAL A 129 -9.55 -9.86 8.51
N LEU A 130 -9.33 -10.13 9.80
CA LEU A 130 -8.24 -11.00 10.25
C LEU A 130 -8.32 -12.38 9.60
N GLU A 131 -9.52 -12.97 9.53
CA GLU A 131 -9.74 -14.27 8.91
C GLU A 131 -9.47 -14.24 7.40
N ARG A 132 -9.85 -13.16 6.71
CA ARG A 132 -9.55 -12.99 5.28
C ARG A 132 -8.06 -12.78 5.00
N LEU A 133 -7.33 -12.10 5.88
CA LEU A 133 -5.91 -11.79 5.70
C LEU A 133 -5.00 -13.01 5.79
N PHE A 134 -5.38 -14.00 6.60
CA PHE A 134 -4.48 -15.09 7.00
C PHE A 134 -5.07 -16.47 6.68
N THR A 135 -5.43 -16.68 5.41
CA THR A 135 -5.90 -17.97 4.90
C THR A 135 -4.78 -19.00 4.91
N ASP A 136 -4.76 -19.87 5.92
CA ASP A 136 -3.95 -21.09 6.09
C ASP A 136 -2.43 -21.00 5.81
N SER A 137 -1.84 -19.82 5.99
CA SER A 137 -0.39 -19.62 5.93
C SER A 137 0.27 -19.92 7.28
N GLU A 138 1.10 -20.98 7.34
CA GLU A 138 1.85 -21.37 8.55
C GLU A 138 2.79 -20.27 9.04
N SER A 139 3.42 -19.52 8.12
CA SER A 139 4.36 -18.44 8.46
C SER A 139 3.67 -17.26 9.14
N ASP A 140 2.38 -17.05 8.85
CA ASP A 140 1.63 -15.92 9.39
C ASP A 140 0.92 -16.23 10.72
N LYS A 141 0.88 -17.51 11.13
CA LYS A 141 0.24 -17.94 12.39
C LYS A 141 0.67 -17.10 13.61
N PRO A 142 1.96 -16.78 13.83
CA PRO A 142 2.35 -15.99 15.00
C PRO A 142 1.75 -14.59 15.00
N LEU A 143 1.64 -13.95 13.83
CA LEU A 143 1.06 -12.61 13.71
C LEU A 143 -0.47 -12.66 13.88
N ARG A 144 -1.12 -13.63 13.24
CA ARG A 144 -2.57 -13.86 13.35
C ARG A 144 -3.00 -14.04 14.81
N VAL A 145 -2.31 -14.90 15.57
CA VAL A 145 -2.63 -15.16 16.99
C VAL A 145 -2.47 -13.89 17.83
N LYS A 146 -1.42 -13.10 17.59
CA LYS A 146 -1.21 -11.82 18.29
C LYS A 146 -2.35 -10.85 17.99
N LEU A 147 -2.72 -10.67 16.72
CA LEU A 147 -3.80 -9.77 16.32
C LEU A 147 -5.17 -10.24 16.82
N ALA A 148 -5.45 -11.54 16.82
CA ALA A 148 -6.68 -12.09 17.42
C ALA A 148 -6.78 -11.75 18.93
N THR A 149 -5.65 -11.81 19.64
CA THR A 149 -5.60 -11.43 21.07
C THR A 149 -5.90 -9.94 21.26
N VAL A 150 -5.38 -9.08 20.39
CA VAL A 150 -5.66 -7.63 20.39
C VAL A 150 -7.14 -7.35 20.07
N ILE A 151 -7.73 -8.02 19.09
CA ILE A 151 -9.15 -7.85 18.78
C ILE A 151 -10.03 -8.27 19.96
N LYS A 152 -9.66 -9.37 20.63
CA LYS A 152 -10.37 -9.86 21.83
C LYS A 152 -10.29 -8.88 23.00
N SER A 153 -9.19 -8.14 23.17
CA SER A 153 -9.07 -7.13 24.22
C SER A 153 -9.95 -5.90 23.96
N LYS A 154 -10.37 -5.66 22.71
CA LYS A 154 -11.13 -4.48 22.28
C LYS A 154 -10.45 -3.16 22.64
N ASP A 155 -9.13 -3.19 22.81
CA ASP A 155 -8.30 -2.04 23.15
C ASP A 155 -7.38 -1.71 21.97
N PRO A 156 -7.59 -0.59 21.26
CA PRO A 156 -6.73 -0.19 20.14
C PRO A 156 -5.37 0.37 20.59
N TYR A 157 -5.17 0.65 21.88
CA TYR A 157 -3.97 1.32 22.39
C TYR A 157 -2.93 0.35 23.00
N VAL A 158 -3.04 -0.94 22.68
CA VAL A 158 -2.06 -1.94 23.10
C VAL A 158 -0.66 -1.67 22.52
N PRO A 159 0.42 -2.05 23.24
CA PRO A 159 1.81 -1.77 22.81
C PRO A 159 2.15 -2.27 21.40
N LEU A 160 1.53 -3.35 20.94
CA LEU A 160 1.73 -3.86 19.58
C LEU A 160 1.27 -2.85 18.53
N LEU A 161 0.07 -2.27 18.66
CA LEU A 161 -0.45 -1.33 17.66
C LEU A 161 0.25 0.03 17.73
N GLN A 162 0.72 0.42 18.92
CA GLN A 162 1.52 1.63 19.11
C GLN A 162 2.92 1.51 18.50
N SER A 163 3.59 0.36 18.66
CA SER A 163 4.94 0.14 18.09
C SER A 163 4.90 -0.01 16.57
N PHE A 164 3.92 -0.74 16.04
CA PHE A 164 3.71 -0.92 14.60
C PHE A 164 2.77 0.13 14.01
N SER A 165 3.03 1.41 14.30
CA SER A 165 2.13 2.52 13.98
C SER A 165 1.96 2.80 12.47
N TYR A 166 0.89 3.51 12.12
CA TYR A 166 0.68 4.03 10.77
C TYR A 166 1.84 4.93 10.30
N ASN A 167 2.44 5.71 11.19
CA ASN A 167 3.60 6.54 10.87
C ASN A 167 4.83 5.71 10.51
N LEU A 168 5.03 4.57 11.18
CA LEU A 168 6.10 3.64 10.84
C LEU A 168 5.87 3.01 9.46
N LEU A 169 4.62 2.63 9.13
CA LEU A 169 4.24 2.20 7.79
C LEU A 169 4.59 3.25 6.73
N ILE A 170 4.17 4.50 6.94
CA ILE A 170 4.51 5.61 6.03
C ILE A 170 6.03 5.78 5.89
N SER A 171 6.78 5.72 6.99
CA SER A 171 8.24 5.82 6.97
C SER A 171 8.90 4.73 6.14
N LYS A 172 8.44 3.47 6.26
CA LYS A 172 8.98 2.34 5.50
C LYS A 172 8.64 2.42 4.01
N ILE A 173 7.41 2.85 3.68
CA ILE A 173 7.02 3.13 2.29
C ILE A 173 7.89 4.25 1.70
N LYS A 174 8.21 5.31 2.46
CA LYS A 174 9.15 6.33 2.00
C LYS A 174 10.55 5.77 1.72
N SER A 175 11.04 4.85 2.56
CA SER A 175 12.30 4.15 2.29
C SER A 175 12.24 3.34 1.00
N TYR A 176 11.12 2.68 0.73
CA TYR A 176 10.90 1.95 -0.53
C TYR A 176 10.88 2.90 -1.74
N ILE A 177 10.12 4.00 -1.68
CA ILE A 177 10.07 5.03 -2.73
C ILE A 177 11.48 5.55 -3.04
N ALA A 178 12.31 5.79 -2.03
CA ALA A 178 13.67 6.28 -2.24
C ALA A 178 14.56 5.28 -2.98
N LEU A 179 14.29 3.97 -2.88
CA LEU A 179 14.99 2.94 -3.65
C LEU A 179 14.45 2.87 -5.08
N PHE A 180 13.12 2.89 -5.23
CA PHE A 180 12.44 2.92 -6.52
C PHE A 180 12.93 4.10 -7.39
N MET A 181 13.01 5.29 -6.81
CA MET A 181 13.47 6.49 -7.54
C MET A 181 14.93 6.42 -7.99
N LYS A 182 15.79 5.76 -7.21
CA LYS A 182 17.19 5.57 -7.60
C LYS A 182 17.33 4.59 -8.76
N GLU A 183 16.50 3.56 -8.81
CA GLU A 183 16.45 2.61 -9.94
C GLU A 183 15.99 3.35 -11.21
N ASP A 184 14.93 4.16 -11.11
CA ASP A 184 14.42 4.95 -12.23
C ASP A 184 15.47 5.96 -12.76
N GLU A 185 16.13 6.72 -11.89
CA GLU A 185 17.19 7.67 -12.29
C GLU A 185 18.32 6.98 -13.06
N THR A 186 18.72 5.77 -12.64
CA THR A 186 19.73 5.00 -13.37
C THR A 186 19.23 4.52 -14.73
N ASN A 187 17.94 4.22 -14.88
CA ASN A 187 17.37 3.80 -16.16
C ASN A 187 17.26 4.97 -17.15
N PHE A 188 16.90 6.17 -16.69
CA PHE A 188 16.87 7.38 -17.53
C PHE A 188 18.26 7.79 -18.04
N LEU A 189 19.32 7.55 -17.27
CA LEU A 189 20.70 7.86 -17.69
C LEU A 189 21.31 6.85 -18.67
N ILE A 190 20.71 5.67 -18.79
CA ILE A 190 21.17 4.58 -19.68
C ILE A 190 20.40 4.57 -21.01
N GLN A 191 19.27 5.29 -21.11
CA GLN A 191 18.53 5.55 -22.36
C GLN A 191 19.18 6.66 -23.20
#